data_AF-A0A8C5NX57-F1
#
_entry.id   AF-A0A8C5NX57-F1
#
_cell.length_a   1.000
_cell.length_b   1.000
_cell.length_c   1.000
_cell.angle_alpha   90.00
_cell.angle_beta   90.00
_cell.angle_gamma   90.00
#
_symmetry.space_group_name_H-M   'P 1'
#
loop_
_entity.id
_entity.type
_entity.pdbx_description
1 polymer ?
#
loop_
_entity_poly.entity_id
_entity_poly.type
_entity_poly.pdbx_seq_one_letter_code
_entity_poly.pdbx_strand_id
1 'polypeptide(L)'
;SSYSASRVLGLKECADAGNRLLEVSVTREQLNHYRNLAENVRSELAASLVKFECAQSELQDLRTKILSKEVYCQELKAEMESYKENDARKSSLITSMRCRIQELEEESVVLSASQNRMEVTAHTAMRENQELMKTITELDEELKNCSKENEETMKQASENLRRHEEFRIQLCHCLGLDKKHAEPSDEDLILKLRELCKENTLMKGQIVTLEETINVHEMEAKANRETIMRLASEVKTEQTRAASCTEEKDKLNWMSGQHGLLSRYLKTTALEKGPSAGFPGTLKGVVIFLFIRERERERERERDRERETETETETENRCARAHSCLLSFQMASQLEAHISELVEQLGKESEFHQKALQRAHEAENKLETLQGQLNHLEGELVSGDVLRDNLNSEKQKYLKFLDRLSEKMKLNQMAAELGFDMHLDIVLARTEQLVRLESNAVLENKTIAHNLQRKLKTQKERLENKELHMNLLRQKIAQLQEEKQARTAVAVERDEAQATIRKLEKKVERLQKELGASRDSNTELKAKLADASELK
;
A
#
# COMPACT_ATOMS: atom_id res chain seq x y z
N SER A 1 -86.56 48.66 -77.12
CA SER A 1 -87.70 48.77 -78.04
C SER A 1 -88.16 50.21 -78.03
N SER A 2 -87.91 50.94 -79.12
CA SER A 2 -88.40 52.31 -79.34
C SER A 2 -88.61 52.53 -80.84
N TYR A 3 -89.84 52.29 -81.29
CA TYR A 3 -90.38 52.61 -82.62
C TYR A 3 -91.88 52.81 -82.41
N SER A 4 -92.60 53.73 -83.03
CA SER A 4 -92.33 54.90 -83.87
C SER A 4 -93.72 55.31 -84.38
N ALA A 5 -94.06 56.61 -84.42
CA ALA A 5 -95.35 57.03 -84.94
C ALA A 5 -95.51 56.64 -86.42
N SER A 6 -96.73 56.27 -86.83
CA SER A 6 -97.11 56.15 -88.24
C SER A 6 -98.31 57.05 -88.51
N ARG A 7 -98.12 57.98 -89.45
CA ARG A 7 -99.11 58.98 -89.87
C ARG A 7 -99.73 58.49 -91.17
N VAL A 8 -101.04 58.19 -91.17
CA VAL A 8 -101.78 57.83 -92.38
C VAL A 8 -102.28 59.11 -93.06
N LEU A 9 -101.93 59.29 -94.34
CA LEU A 9 -102.54 60.27 -95.23
C LEU A 9 -103.23 59.54 -96.39
N GLY A 10 -104.45 59.99 -96.70
CA GLY A 10 -105.34 59.32 -97.64
C GLY A 10 -105.11 59.67 -99.11
N LEU A 11 -105.33 58.65 -99.93
CA LEU A 11 -105.58 58.62 -101.37
C LEU A 11 -106.24 59.88 -101.98
N LYS A 12 -105.77 60.24 -103.19
CA LYS A 12 -106.68 60.52 -104.32
C LYS A 12 -106.00 60.20 -105.66
N GLU A 13 -106.70 59.47 -106.53
CA GLU A 13 -106.23 59.02 -107.86
C GLU A 13 -106.56 60.04 -108.97
N CYS A 14 -105.82 59.98 -110.10
CA CYS A 14 -106.40 59.80 -111.45
C CYS A 14 -105.34 59.79 -112.59
N ALA A 15 -105.57 58.94 -113.62
CA ALA A 15 -104.86 58.82 -114.91
C ALA A 15 -103.36 58.40 -114.85
N ASP A 16 -102.78 57.67 -115.82
CA ASP A 16 -103.23 57.23 -117.15
C ASP A 16 -102.66 55.83 -117.51
N ALA A 17 -103.20 55.11 -118.49
CA ALA A 17 -103.10 53.65 -118.62
C ALA A 17 -102.10 53.10 -119.68
N GLY A 18 -101.17 53.91 -120.21
CA GLY A 18 -100.27 53.52 -121.31
C GLY A 18 -99.00 52.72 -120.96
N ASN A 19 -98.49 52.81 -119.72
CA ASN A 19 -97.15 52.29 -119.38
C ASN A 19 -97.08 50.81 -118.96
N ARG A 20 -98.22 50.18 -118.65
CA ARG A 20 -98.24 48.98 -117.79
C ARG A 20 -97.54 47.73 -118.34
N LEU A 21 -97.31 47.59 -119.65
CA LEU A 21 -96.74 46.35 -120.20
C LEU A 21 -95.20 46.28 -120.10
N LEU A 22 -94.51 47.39 -120.39
CA LEU A 22 -93.06 47.53 -120.14
C LEU A 22 -92.76 47.63 -118.64
N GLU A 23 -93.65 48.28 -117.90
CA GLU A 23 -93.59 48.38 -116.44
C GLU A 23 -93.73 47.00 -115.76
N VAL A 24 -94.52 46.08 -116.30
CA VAL A 24 -94.64 44.69 -115.79
C VAL A 24 -93.39 43.84 -116.03
N SER A 25 -92.67 44.00 -117.16
CA SER A 25 -91.38 43.31 -117.35
C SER A 25 -90.29 43.89 -116.44
N VAL A 26 -90.18 45.23 -116.39
CA VAL A 26 -89.19 45.92 -115.55
C VAL A 26 -89.42 45.65 -114.06
N THR A 27 -90.67 45.66 -113.57
CA THR A 27 -90.97 45.32 -112.17
C THR A 27 -90.72 43.85 -111.85
N ARG A 28 -90.93 42.92 -112.78
CA ARG A 28 -90.56 41.49 -112.60
C ARG A 28 -89.05 41.30 -112.50
N GLU A 29 -88.27 42.00 -113.30
CA GLU A 29 -86.81 41.98 -113.25
C GLU A 29 -86.28 42.61 -111.96
N GLN A 30 -86.83 43.73 -111.50
CA GLN A 30 -86.54 44.34 -110.20
C GLN A 30 -86.89 43.40 -109.03
N LEU A 31 -88.06 42.76 -109.04
CA LEU A 31 -88.46 41.77 -108.03
C LEU A 31 -87.51 40.57 -108.00
N ASN A 32 -87.05 40.09 -109.15
CA ASN A 32 -86.04 39.03 -109.22
C ASN A 32 -84.68 39.50 -108.70
N HIS A 33 -84.26 40.73 -109.01
CA HIS A 33 -83.02 41.31 -108.47
C HIS A 33 -83.05 41.42 -106.94
N TYR A 34 -84.13 41.97 -106.37
CA TYR A 34 -84.29 42.04 -104.90
C TYR A 34 -84.40 40.66 -104.24
N ARG A 35 -85.05 39.67 -104.89
CA ARG A 35 -85.08 38.29 -104.40
C ARG A 35 -83.68 37.69 -104.36
N ASN A 36 -82.93 37.80 -105.45
CA ASN A 36 -81.56 37.29 -105.55
C ASN A 36 -80.62 37.98 -104.54
N LEU A 37 -80.76 39.31 -104.35
CA LEU A 37 -80.01 40.05 -103.33
C LEU A 37 -80.36 39.56 -101.92
N ALA A 38 -81.64 39.37 -101.61
CA ALA A 38 -82.07 38.83 -100.32
C ALA A 38 -81.64 37.36 -100.10
N GLU A 39 -81.57 36.55 -101.16
CA GLU A 39 -81.05 35.18 -101.13
C GLU A 39 -79.53 35.15 -100.93
N ASN A 40 -78.78 36.03 -101.59
CA ASN A 40 -77.35 36.22 -101.37
C ASN A 40 -77.06 36.66 -99.93
N VAL A 41 -77.71 37.72 -99.44
CA VAL A 41 -77.54 38.20 -98.06
C VAL A 41 -77.93 37.14 -97.02
N ARG A 42 -78.99 36.35 -97.26
CA ARG A 42 -79.36 35.22 -96.40
C ARG A 42 -78.29 34.12 -96.40
N SER A 43 -77.68 33.85 -97.55
CA SER A 43 -76.62 32.85 -97.72
C SER A 43 -75.30 33.31 -97.09
N GLU A 44 -74.95 34.59 -97.22
CA GLU A 44 -73.81 35.21 -96.55
C GLU A 44 -73.97 35.24 -95.03
N LEU A 45 -75.19 35.53 -94.54
CA LEU A 45 -75.54 35.45 -93.12
C LEU A 45 -75.42 34.01 -92.60
N ALA A 46 -75.98 33.03 -93.32
CA ALA A 46 -75.87 31.61 -92.95
C ALA A 46 -74.40 31.14 -92.94
N ALA A 47 -73.61 31.52 -93.94
CA ALA A 47 -72.18 31.20 -93.99
C ALA A 47 -71.38 31.88 -92.86
N SER A 48 -71.79 33.09 -92.44
CA SER A 48 -71.18 33.80 -91.30
C SER A 48 -71.57 33.19 -89.96
N LEU A 49 -72.82 32.72 -89.81
CA LEU A 49 -73.28 31.98 -88.63
C LEU A 49 -72.54 30.66 -88.48
N VAL A 50 -72.41 29.85 -89.53
CA VAL A 50 -71.63 28.60 -89.49
C VAL A 50 -70.17 28.87 -89.13
N LYS A 51 -69.54 29.93 -89.67
CA LYS A 51 -68.17 30.32 -89.28
C LYS A 51 -68.08 30.72 -87.80
N PHE A 52 -69.07 31.44 -87.28
CA PHE A 52 -69.14 31.83 -85.87
C PHE A 52 -69.31 30.60 -84.97
N GLU A 53 -70.20 29.67 -85.32
CA GLU A 53 -70.43 28.41 -84.60
C GLU A 53 -69.18 27.52 -84.59
N CYS A 54 -68.49 27.37 -85.74
CA CYS A 54 -67.22 26.68 -85.81
C CYS A 54 -66.17 27.32 -84.88
N ALA A 55 -65.94 28.63 -84.99
CA ALA A 55 -64.99 29.35 -84.13
C ALA A 55 -65.38 29.29 -82.64
N GLN A 56 -66.67 29.27 -82.32
CA GLN A 56 -67.17 29.10 -80.96
C GLN A 56 -66.87 27.69 -80.43
N SER A 57 -67.05 26.65 -81.25
CA SER A 57 -66.71 25.27 -80.89
C SER A 57 -65.21 25.10 -80.66
N GLU A 58 -64.37 25.65 -81.55
CA GLU A 58 -62.90 25.66 -81.41
C GLU A 58 -62.45 26.37 -80.13
N LEU A 59 -63.08 27.50 -79.77
CA LEU A 59 -62.80 28.20 -78.51
C LEU A 59 -63.16 27.37 -77.27
N GLN A 60 -64.26 26.61 -77.29
CA GLN A 60 -64.61 25.73 -76.17
C GLN A 60 -63.66 24.54 -76.09
N ASP A 61 -63.29 23.95 -77.23
CA ASP A 61 -62.30 22.88 -77.34
C ASP A 61 -60.94 23.31 -76.76
N LEU A 62 -60.48 24.52 -77.11
CA LEU A 62 -59.25 25.11 -76.58
C LEU A 62 -59.35 25.40 -75.08
N ARG A 63 -60.48 25.92 -74.59
CA ARG A 63 -60.72 26.12 -73.15
C ARG A 63 -60.66 24.80 -72.38
N THR A 64 -61.32 23.75 -72.86
CA THR A 64 -61.28 22.43 -72.22
C THR A 64 -59.86 21.85 -72.23
N LYS A 65 -59.10 22.02 -73.33
CA LYS A 65 -57.69 21.64 -73.40
C LYS A 65 -56.83 22.43 -72.39
N ILE A 66 -57.01 23.75 -72.27
CA ILE A 66 -56.32 24.60 -71.29
C ILE A 66 -56.63 24.13 -69.86
N LEU A 67 -57.91 23.94 -69.51
CA LEU A 67 -58.32 23.45 -68.18
C LEU A 67 -57.71 22.08 -67.86
N SER A 68 -57.68 21.15 -68.82
CA SER A 68 -57.03 19.84 -68.62
C SER A 68 -55.52 19.95 -68.37
N LYS A 69 -54.86 20.93 -68.99
CA LYS A 69 -53.43 21.20 -68.76
C LYS A 69 -53.17 21.95 -67.46
N GLU A 70 -54.10 22.80 -67.03
CA GLU A 70 -54.04 23.47 -65.73
C GLU A 70 -54.13 22.44 -64.59
N VAL A 71 -55.09 21.51 -64.65
CA VAL A 71 -55.19 20.39 -63.68
C VAL A 71 -53.90 19.57 -63.66
N TYR A 72 -53.37 19.16 -64.81
CA TYR A 72 -52.10 18.43 -64.90
C TYR A 72 -50.91 19.21 -64.30
N CYS A 73 -50.85 20.53 -64.50
CA CYS A 73 -49.84 21.38 -63.87
C CYS A 73 -50.02 21.49 -62.34
N GLN A 74 -51.25 21.45 -61.83
CA GLN A 74 -51.54 21.42 -60.40
C GLN A 74 -51.14 20.08 -59.78
N GLU A 75 -51.41 18.95 -60.46
CA GLU A 75 -50.97 17.60 -60.05
C GLU A 75 -49.44 17.51 -59.97
N LEU A 76 -48.72 17.91 -61.02
CA LEU A 76 -47.26 17.96 -61.01
C LEU A 76 -46.68 18.87 -59.92
N LYS A 77 -47.35 20.00 -59.64
CA LYS A 77 -46.95 20.90 -58.54
C LYS A 77 -47.11 20.22 -57.19
N ALA A 78 -48.21 19.50 -56.96
CA ALA A 78 -48.42 18.75 -55.72
C ALA A 78 -47.38 17.61 -55.56
N GLU A 79 -47.05 16.89 -56.63
CA GLU A 79 -46.01 15.87 -56.61
C GLU A 79 -44.63 16.48 -56.28
N MET A 80 -44.28 17.61 -56.90
CA MET A 80 -43.04 18.35 -56.61
C MET A 80 -42.94 18.78 -55.14
N GLU A 81 -44.02 19.33 -54.55
CA GLU A 81 -44.00 19.70 -53.12
C GLU A 81 -43.89 18.45 -52.22
N SER A 82 -44.52 17.32 -52.58
CA SER A 82 -44.34 16.06 -51.86
C SER A 82 -42.89 15.54 -51.93
N TYR A 83 -42.18 15.72 -53.05
CA TYR A 83 -40.75 15.37 -53.15
C TYR A 83 -39.89 16.28 -52.27
N LYS A 84 -40.13 17.60 -52.26
CA LYS A 84 -39.40 18.54 -51.39
C LYS A 84 -39.60 18.22 -49.91
N GLU A 85 -40.83 17.90 -49.50
CA GLU A 85 -41.11 17.52 -48.11
C GLU A 85 -40.41 16.21 -47.72
N ASN A 86 -40.37 15.23 -48.63
CA ASN A 86 -39.64 13.97 -48.43
C ASN A 86 -38.12 14.20 -48.33
N ASP A 87 -37.57 15.08 -49.17
CA ASP A 87 -36.16 15.46 -49.15
C ASP A 87 -35.77 16.20 -47.85
N ALA A 88 -36.62 17.14 -47.40
CA ALA A 88 -36.44 17.83 -46.12
C ALA A 88 -36.48 16.85 -44.92
N ARG A 89 -37.43 15.89 -44.91
CA ARG A 89 -37.49 14.83 -43.88
C ARG A 89 -36.23 13.97 -43.88
N LYS A 90 -35.76 13.52 -45.05
CA LYS A 90 -34.53 12.73 -45.19
C LYS A 90 -33.30 13.51 -44.75
N SER A 91 -33.19 14.77 -45.15
CA SER A 91 -32.09 15.66 -44.77
C SER A 91 -32.06 15.91 -43.25
N SER A 92 -33.22 16.12 -42.62
CA SER A 92 -33.34 16.24 -41.16
C SER A 92 -32.89 14.95 -40.44
N LEU A 93 -33.32 13.78 -40.93
CA LEU A 93 -32.88 12.49 -40.39
C LEU A 93 -31.36 12.28 -40.55
N ILE A 94 -30.79 12.60 -41.71
CA ILE A 94 -29.34 12.52 -41.95
C ILE A 94 -28.57 13.43 -40.99
N THR A 95 -29.04 14.66 -40.74
CA THR A 95 -28.43 15.56 -39.76
C THR A 95 -28.51 14.99 -38.35
N SER A 96 -29.67 14.48 -37.91
CA SER A 96 -29.83 13.86 -36.60
C SER A 96 -28.92 12.63 -36.41
N MET A 97 -28.83 11.77 -37.43
CA MET A 97 -27.93 10.61 -37.41
C MET A 97 -26.44 11.03 -37.36
N ARG A 98 -26.05 12.09 -38.08
CA ARG A 98 -24.68 12.64 -38.01
C ARG A 98 -24.36 13.19 -36.63
N CYS A 99 -25.26 13.97 -36.02
CA CYS A 99 -25.10 14.45 -34.64
C CYS A 99 -24.93 13.27 -33.67
N ARG A 100 -25.75 12.22 -33.76
CA ARG A 100 -25.63 11.07 -32.86
C ARG A 100 -24.34 10.25 -33.09
N ILE A 101 -23.83 10.19 -34.32
CA ILE A 101 -22.51 9.59 -34.59
C ILE A 101 -21.40 10.41 -33.91
N GLN A 102 -21.42 11.74 -34.06
CA GLN A 102 -20.44 12.61 -33.41
C GLN A 102 -20.49 12.51 -31.87
N GLU A 103 -21.68 12.50 -31.27
CA GLU A 103 -21.85 12.28 -29.82
C GLU A 103 -21.21 10.95 -29.37
N LEU A 104 -21.43 9.86 -30.12
CA LEU A 104 -20.85 8.54 -29.82
C LEU A 104 -19.33 8.50 -30.02
N GLU A 105 -18.80 9.24 -30.99
CA GLU A 105 -17.35 9.40 -31.21
C GLU A 105 -16.71 10.17 -30.04
N GLU A 106 -17.34 11.26 -29.59
CA GLU A 106 -16.91 12.04 -28.42
C GLU A 106 -17.00 11.21 -27.11
N GLU A 107 -18.11 10.49 -26.89
CA GLU A 107 -18.28 9.54 -25.79
C GLU A 107 -17.16 8.48 -25.80
N SER A 108 -16.81 7.94 -26.98
CA SER A 108 -15.73 6.94 -27.13
C SER A 108 -14.34 7.50 -26.83
N VAL A 109 -14.04 8.74 -27.21
CA VAL A 109 -12.76 9.40 -26.92
C VAL A 109 -12.61 9.64 -25.41
N VAL A 110 -13.68 10.13 -24.76
CA VAL A 110 -13.70 10.33 -23.29
C VAL A 110 -13.56 9.00 -22.55
N LEU A 111 -14.23 7.94 -23.01
CA LEU A 111 -14.13 6.61 -22.42
C LEU A 111 -12.70 6.03 -22.54
N SER A 112 -12.06 6.16 -23.71
CA SER A 112 -10.66 5.75 -23.90
C SER A 112 -9.69 6.54 -23.01
N ALA A 113 -9.86 7.86 -22.89
CA ALA A 113 -9.04 8.68 -21.98
C ALA A 113 -9.23 8.27 -20.50
N SER A 114 -10.45 7.93 -20.09
CA SER A 114 -10.73 7.42 -18.74
C SER A 114 -10.12 6.03 -18.51
N GLN A 115 -10.21 5.13 -19.49
CA GLN A 115 -9.61 3.80 -19.46
C GLN A 115 -8.09 3.88 -19.29
N ASN A 116 -7.40 4.68 -20.12
CA ASN A 116 -5.95 4.86 -20.03
C ASN A 116 -5.52 5.40 -18.65
N ARG A 117 -6.30 6.32 -18.08
CA ARG A 117 -6.05 6.84 -16.72
C ARG A 117 -6.20 5.74 -15.65
N MET A 118 -7.24 4.92 -15.75
CA MET A 118 -7.44 3.79 -14.82
C MET A 118 -6.33 2.74 -14.94
N GLU A 119 -5.88 2.44 -16.15
CA GLU A 119 -4.78 1.51 -16.44
C GLU A 119 -3.44 2.00 -15.84
N VAL A 120 -3.14 3.30 -15.97
CA VAL A 120 -1.97 3.91 -15.32
C VAL A 120 -2.05 3.83 -13.79
N THR A 121 -3.22 4.11 -13.20
CA THR A 121 -3.42 3.96 -11.74
C THR A 121 -3.25 2.51 -11.29
N ALA A 122 -3.83 1.55 -12.03
CA ALA A 122 -3.69 0.13 -11.73
C ALA A 122 -2.23 -0.34 -11.82
N HIS A 123 -1.49 0.07 -12.86
CA HIS A 123 -0.08 -0.28 -12.99
C HIS A 123 0.82 0.31 -11.89
N THR A 124 0.51 1.50 -11.39
CA THR A 124 1.23 2.09 -10.25
C THR A 124 0.96 1.29 -8.96
N ALA A 125 -0.30 1.00 -8.64
CA ALA A 125 -0.64 0.19 -7.48
C ALA A 125 -0.09 -1.26 -7.56
N MET A 126 -0.02 -1.83 -8.77
CA MET A 126 0.64 -3.13 -8.99
C MET A 126 2.15 -3.08 -8.71
N ARG A 127 2.83 -1.97 -9.03
CA ARG A 127 4.25 -1.79 -8.75
C ARG A 127 4.52 -1.65 -7.25
N GLU A 128 3.73 -0.82 -6.57
CA GLU A 128 3.77 -0.64 -5.11
C GLU A 128 3.54 -1.98 -4.38
N ASN A 129 2.54 -2.76 -4.80
CA ASN A 129 2.32 -4.11 -4.26
C ASN A 129 3.49 -5.07 -4.54
N GLN A 130 4.16 -4.97 -5.70
CA GLN A 130 5.36 -5.78 -5.97
C GLN A 130 6.56 -5.38 -5.11
N GLU A 131 6.69 -4.10 -4.76
CA GLU A 131 7.73 -3.60 -3.85
C GLU A 131 7.45 -4.06 -2.41
N LEU A 132 6.21 -3.94 -1.94
CA LEU A 132 5.77 -4.46 -0.63
C LEU A 132 5.94 -5.99 -0.53
N MET A 133 5.67 -6.75 -1.59
CA MET A 133 5.91 -8.20 -1.57
C MET A 133 7.40 -8.54 -1.44
N LYS A 134 8.31 -7.73 -2.00
CA LYS A 134 9.77 -7.93 -1.83
C LYS A 134 10.19 -7.65 -0.39
N THR A 135 9.76 -6.53 0.20
CA THR A 135 10.12 -6.20 1.59
C THR A 135 9.55 -7.22 2.58
N ILE A 136 8.35 -7.76 2.32
CA ILE A 136 7.82 -8.91 3.10
C ILE A 136 8.74 -10.13 3.00
N THR A 137 9.23 -10.50 1.81
CA THR A 137 10.15 -11.64 1.67
C THR A 137 11.54 -11.39 2.26
N GLU A 138 12.01 -10.14 2.26
CA GLU A 138 13.28 -9.75 2.90
C GLU A 138 13.14 -9.87 4.43
N LEU A 139 12.06 -9.32 5.01
CA LEU A 139 11.77 -9.42 6.45
C LEU A 139 11.53 -10.87 6.92
N ASP A 140 10.92 -11.73 6.09
CA ASP A 140 10.73 -13.16 6.42
C ASP A 140 12.07 -13.91 6.48
N GLU A 141 13.00 -13.65 5.55
CA GLU A 141 14.33 -14.27 5.59
C GLU A 141 15.20 -13.68 6.72
N GLU A 142 15.07 -12.38 7.06
CA GLU A 142 15.67 -11.78 8.26
C GLU A 142 15.16 -12.44 9.55
N LEU A 143 13.84 -12.57 9.72
CA LEU A 143 13.21 -13.21 10.88
C LEU A 143 13.64 -14.67 11.01
N LYS A 144 13.70 -15.40 9.90
CA LYS A 144 14.17 -16.78 9.83
C LYS A 144 15.66 -16.91 10.15
N ASN A 145 16.49 -15.93 9.81
CA ASN A 145 17.91 -15.91 10.20
C ASN A 145 18.07 -15.60 11.70
N CYS A 146 17.35 -14.61 12.23
CA CYS A 146 17.28 -14.34 13.66
C CYS A 146 16.79 -15.58 14.46
N SER A 147 15.81 -16.32 13.93
CA SER A 147 15.36 -17.58 14.54
C SER A 147 16.45 -18.66 14.57
N LYS A 148 17.29 -18.80 13.54
CA LYS A 148 18.42 -19.74 13.52
C LYS A 148 19.48 -19.33 14.54
N GLU A 149 19.85 -18.05 14.58
CA GLU A 149 20.82 -17.51 15.54
C GLU A 149 20.35 -17.67 16.99
N ASN A 150 19.06 -17.48 17.25
CA ASN A 150 18.45 -17.75 18.56
C ASN A 150 18.48 -19.26 18.91
N GLU A 151 18.28 -20.15 17.94
CA GLU A 151 18.39 -21.61 18.16
C GLU A 151 19.85 -22.04 18.43
N GLU A 152 20.82 -21.45 17.73
CA GLU A 152 22.26 -21.68 17.93
C GLU A 152 22.74 -21.16 19.28
N THR A 153 22.32 -19.96 19.69
CA THR A 153 22.64 -19.39 21.01
C THR A 153 21.97 -20.17 22.15
N MET A 154 20.73 -20.65 21.98
CA MET A 154 20.09 -21.60 22.92
C MET A 154 20.87 -22.92 23.05
N LYS A 155 21.35 -23.50 21.94
CA LYS A 155 22.20 -24.70 21.96
C LYS A 155 23.53 -24.44 22.69
N GLN A 156 24.18 -23.31 22.40
CA GLN A 156 25.43 -22.92 23.06
C GLN A 156 25.23 -22.67 24.57
N ALA A 157 24.13 -22.04 24.96
CA ALA A 157 23.78 -21.84 26.36
C ALA A 157 23.52 -23.18 27.09
N SER A 158 22.81 -24.11 26.45
CA SER A 158 22.54 -25.45 26.99
C SER A 158 23.83 -26.27 27.17
N GLU A 159 24.73 -26.21 26.20
CA GLU A 159 26.05 -26.86 26.26
C GLU A 159 26.96 -26.23 27.33
N ASN A 160 26.90 -24.91 27.53
CA ASN A 160 27.57 -24.24 28.65
C ASN A 160 26.98 -24.65 30.00
N LEU A 161 25.65 -24.72 30.13
CA LEU A 161 24.98 -25.19 31.35
C LEU A 161 25.43 -26.62 31.70
N ARG A 162 25.51 -27.52 30.71
CA ARG A 162 26.04 -28.89 30.88
C ARG A 162 27.49 -28.90 31.41
N ARG A 163 28.35 -28.02 30.91
CA ARG A 163 29.75 -27.89 31.40
C ARG A 163 29.81 -27.35 32.83
N HIS A 164 28.95 -26.38 33.18
CA HIS A 164 28.85 -25.86 34.54
C HIS A 164 28.33 -26.93 35.51
N GLU A 165 27.36 -27.74 35.09
CA GLU A 165 26.84 -28.89 35.82
C GLU A 165 27.94 -29.93 36.09
N GLU A 166 28.67 -30.35 35.05
CA GLU A 166 29.79 -31.28 35.16
C GLU A 166 30.90 -30.76 36.07
N PHE A 167 31.21 -29.46 35.99
CA PHE A 167 32.15 -28.80 36.90
C PHE A 167 31.63 -28.78 38.36
N ARG A 168 30.33 -28.52 38.59
CA ARG A 168 29.74 -28.55 39.94
C ARG A 168 29.85 -29.96 40.53
N ILE A 169 29.51 -31.00 39.76
CA ILE A 169 29.63 -32.41 40.20
C ILE A 169 31.08 -32.75 40.58
N GLN A 170 32.07 -32.36 39.75
CA GLN A 170 33.49 -32.56 40.05
C GLN A 170 33.92 -31.81 41.32
N LEU A 171 33.49 -30.56 41.50
CA LEU A 171 33.80 -29.76 42.67
C LEU A 171 33.20 -30.35 43.96
N CYS A 172 31.93 -30.78 43.92
CA CYS A 172 31.25 -31.46 45.02
C CYS A 172 31.95 -32.77 45.42
N HIS A 173 32.41 -33.56 44.45
CA HIS A 173 33.17 -34.78 44.69
C HIS A 173 34.52 -34.47 45.36
N CYS A 174 35.29 -33.52 44.84
CA CYS A 174 36.57 -33.09 45.42
C CYS A 174 36.44 -32.53 46.85
N LEU A 175 35.31 -31.90 47.18
CA LEU A 175 35.02 -31.36 48.52
C LEU A 175 34.34 -32.37 49.46
N GLY A 176 34.07 -33.60 49.00
CA GLY A 176 33.46 -34.65 49.82
C GLY A 176 32.00 -34.38 50.20
N LEU A 177 31.26 -33.58 49.43
CA LEU A 177 29.88 -33.17 49.69
C LEU A 177 28.81 -34.20 49.25
N ASP A 178 29.20 -35.47 49.09
CA ASP A 178 28.37 -36.55 48.52
C ASP A 178 27.28 -37.02 49.52
N LYS A 179 26.21 -36.22 49.64
CA LYS A 179 25.04 -36.49 50.48
C LYS A 179 24.03 -37.36 49.70
N LYS A 180 23.75 -38.55 50.21
CA LYS A 180 22.90 -39.59 49.56
C LYS A 180 21.46 -39.20 49.16
N HIS A 181 20.93 -38.05 49.56
CA HIS A 181 19.51 -37.70 49.41
C HIS A 181 19.20 -36.25 49.01
N ALA A 182 20.20 -35.41 48.74
CA ALA A 182 20.00 -34.06 48.21
C ALA A 182 21.26 -33.58 47.51
N GLU A 183 21.13 -33.04 46.30
CA GLU A 183 22.24 -32.36 45.63
C GLU A 183 22.65 -31.13 46.45
N PRO A 184 23.95 -30.96 46.76
CA PRO A 184 24.43 -29.79 47.46
C PRO A 184 24.22 -28.54 46.60
N SER A 185 23.66 -27.50 47.21
CA SER A 185 23.49 -26.20 46.57
C SER A 185 24.83 -25.47 46.42
N ASP A 186 24.87 -24.45 45.56
CA ASP A 186 26.04 -23.57 45.47
C ASP A 186 26.36 -22.90 46.82
N GLU A 187 25.36 -22.68 47.67
CA GLU A 187 25.54 -22.16 49.03
C GLU A 187 26.20 -23.19 49.97
N ASP A 188 25.84 -24.48 49.88
CA ASP A 188 26.54 -25.57 50.61
C ASP A 188 28.02 -25.65 50.19
N LEU A 189 28.29 -25.50 48.89
CA LEU A 189 29.65 -25.45 48.33
C LEU A 189 30.45 -24.27 48.88
N ILE A 190 29.89 -23.06 48.86
CA ILE A 190 30.50 -21.83 49.39
C ILE A 190 30.75 -21.96 50.91
N LEU A 191 29.82 -22.54 51.66
CA LEU A 191 29.98 -22.80 53.09
C LEU A 191 31.14 -23.77 53.36
N LYS A 192 31.25 -24.89 52.61
CA LYS A 192 32.35 -25.85 52.79
C LYS A 192 33.71 -25.27 52.42
N LEU A 193 33.79 -24.48 51.34
CA LEU A 193 34.99 -23.72 50.99
C LEU A 193 35.39 -22.74 52.10
N ARG A 194 34.42 -22.03 52.69
CA ARG A 194 34.64 -21.10 53.81
C ARG A 194 35.11 -21.82 55.08
N GLU A 195 34.63 -23.03 55.35
CA GLU A 195 35.13 -23.88 56.44
C GLU A 195 36.59 -24.29 56.22
N LEU A 196 36.92 -24.84 55.04
CA LEU A 196 38.28 -25.25 54.71
C LEU A 196 39.27 -24.07 54.77
N CYS A 197 38.86 -22.86 54.38
CA CYS A 197 39.65 -21.66 54.56
C CYS A 197 39.93 -21.35 56.05
N LYS A 198 38.93 -21.49 56.93
CA LYS A 198 39.11 -21.31 58.38
C LYS A 198 40.04 -22.37 58.97
N GLU A 199 39.85 -23.64 58.63
CA GLU A 199 40.73 -24.74 59.04
C GLU A 199 42.17 -24.51 58.57
N ASN A 200 42.37 -24.05 57.32
CA ASN A 200 43.68 -23.69 56.79
C ASN A 200 44.35 -22.55 57.58
N THR A 201 43.59 -21.51 57.97
CA THR A 201 44.12 -20.44 58.85
C THR A 201 44.47 -20.93 60.25
N LEU A 202 43.68 -21.86 60.81
CA LEU A 202 43.97 -22.47 62.12
C LEU A 202 45.24 -23.34 62.08
N MET A 203 45.35 -24.20 61.07
CA MET A 203 46.52 -25.07 60.85
C MET A 203 47.80 -24.25 60.65
N LYS A 204 47.73 -23.14 59.90
CA LYS A 204 48.86 -22.18 59.79
C LYS A 204 49.24 -21.59 61.14
N GLY A 205 48.27 -21.21 61.97
CA GLY A 205 48.53 -20.75 63.34
C GLY A 205 49.19 -21.83 64.19
N GLN A 206 48.72 -23.08 64.12
CA GLN A 206 49.33 -24.22 64.83
C GLN A 206 50.77 -24.49 64.39
N ILE A 207 51.05 -24.40 63.08
CA ILE A 207 52.42 -24.52 62.54
C ILE A 207 53.32 -23.44 63.15
N VAL A 208 52.91 -22.16 63.16
CA VAL A 208 53.69 -21.07 63.78
C VAL A 208 53.94 -21.36 65.27
N THR A 209 52.94 -21.78 66.04
CA THR A 209 53.16 -22.11 67.46
C THR A 209 54.10 -23.31 67.66
N LEU A 210 54.07 -24.30 66.77
CA LEU A 210 54.99 -25.43 66.82
C LEU A 210 56.42 -25.00 66.46
N GLU A 211 56.60 -24.18 65.42
CA GLU A 211 57.88 -23.56 65.07
C GLU A 211 58.45 -22.73 66.23
N GLU A 212 57.62 -21.96 66.93
CA GLU A 212 58.02 -21.25 68.16
C GLU A 212 58.49 -22.21 69.26
N THR A 213 57.73 -23.29 69.56
CA THR A 213 58.18 -24.28 70.58
C THR A 213 59.44 -25.03 70.19
N ILE A 214 59.64 -25.35 68.90
CA ILE A 214 60.87 -25.97 68.39
C ILE A 214 62.06 -25.02 68.58
N ASN A 215 61.90 -23.74 68.23
CA ASN A 215 62.93 -22.72 68.47
C ASN A 215 63.29 -22.57 69.97
N VAL A 216 62.30 -22.61 70.87
CA VAL A 216 62.54 -22.60 72.32
C VAL A 216 63.34 -23.83 72.74
N HIS A 217 62.93 -25.03 72.35
CA HIS A 217 63.64 -26.27 72.69
C HIS A 217 65.04 -26.35 72.07
N GLU A 218 65.28 -25.77 70.89
CA GLU A 218 66.62 -25.67 70.31
C GLU A 218 67.52 -24.74 71.14
N MET A 219 66.99 -23.61 71.60
CA MET A 219 67.68 -22.67 72.48
C MET A 219 67.99 -23.28 73.86
N GLU A 220 67.05 -24.03 74.44
CA GLU A 220 67.25 -24.81 75.67
C GLU A 220 68.33 -25.89 75.48
N ALA A 221 68.26 -26.67 74.40
CA ALA A 221 69.25 -27.70 74.08
C ALA A 221 70.66 -27.11 73.89
N LYS A 222 70.76 -25.92 73.30
CA LYS A 222 72.02 -25.17 73.15
C LYS A 222 72.58 -24.72 74.50
N ALA A 223 71.75 -24.15 75.38
CA ALA A 223 72.14 -23.76 76.73
C ALA A 223 72.54 -24.96 77.62
N ASN A 224 71.83 -26.08 77.47
CA ASN A 224 72.16 -27.35 78.13
C ASN A 224 73.50 -27.91 77.64
N ARG A 225 73.75 -27.90 76.32
CA ARG A 225 75.02 -28.33 75.72
C ARG A 225 76.21 -27.48 76.20
N GLU A 226 76.02 -26.17 76.34
CA GLU A 226 77.02 -25.25 76.89
C GLU A 226 77.28 -25.51 78.38
N THR A 227 76.23 -25.77 79.16
CA THR A 227 76.36 -26.13 80.58
C THR A 227 77.04 -27.48 80.79
N ILE A 228 76.75 -28.49 79.95
CA ILE A 228 77.47 -29.76 79.93
C ILE A 228 78.95 -29.56 79.55
N MET A 229 79.26 -28.70 78.57
CA MET A 229 80.66 -28.37 78.25
C MET A 229 81.39 -27.71 79.43
N ARG A 230 80.72 -26.79 80.16
CA ARG A 230 81.28 -26.14 81.36
C ARG A 230 81.59 -27.17 82.44
N LEU A 231 80.61 -28.00 82.82
CA LEU A 231 80.78 -29.06 83.81
C LEU A 231 81.84 -30.10 83.39
N ALA A 232 81.89 -30.49 82.11
CA ALA A 232 82.93 -31.39 81.60
C ALA A 232 84.33 -30.76 81.68
N SER A 233 84.46 -29.45 81.50
CA SER A 233 85.72 -28.73 81.68
C SER A 233 86.12 -28.64 83.17
N GLU A 234 85.17 -28.39 84.07
CA GLU A 234 85.39 -28.38 85.53
C GLU A 234 85.81 -29.75 86.05
N VAL A 235 85.09 -30.82 85.67
CA VAL A 235 85.46 -32.21 85.98
C VAL A 235 86.86 -32.54 85.46
N LYS A 236 87.21 -32.10 84.24
CA LYS A 236 88.57 -32.31 83.70
C LYS A 236 89.64 -31.57 84.52
N THR A 237 89.35 -30.36 85.01
CA THR A 237 90.29 -29.62 85.89
C THR A 237 90.40 -30.20 87.29
N GLU A 238 89.32 -30.76 87.85
CA GLU A 238 89.39 -31.46 89.14
C GLU A 238 90.05 -32.83 88.99
N GLN A 239 89.91 -33.50 87.84
CA GLN A 239 90.61 -34.75 87.57
C GLN A 239 92.13 -34.53 87.41
N THR A 240 92.58 -33.41 86.86
CA THR A 240 94.01 -33.04 86.87
C THR A 240 94.50 -32.61 88.26
N ARG A 241 93.66 -31.95 89.08
CA ARG A 241 93.97 -31.70 90.51
C ARG A 241 94.10 -32.99 91.33
N ALA A 242 93.19 -33.94 91.13
CA ALA A 242 93.23 -35.24 91.80
C ALA A 242 94.48 -36.04 91.40
N ALA A 243 94.85 -36.05 90.12
CA ALA A 243 96.10 -36.65 89.64
C ALA A 243 97.35 -36.01 90.28
N SER A 244 97.38 -34.68 90.38
CA SER A 244 98.45 -33.95 91.08
C SER A 244 98.52 -34.30 92.57
N CYS A 245 97.38 -34.53 93.23
CA CYS A 245 97.33 -34.91 94.64
C CYS A 245 97.78 -36.36 94.89
N THR A 246 97.58 -37.28 93.92
CA THR A 246 98.20 -38.62 93.98
C THR A 246 99.72 -38.58 93.79
N GLU A 247 100.25 -37.75 92.88
CA GLU A 247 101.70 -37.57 92.73
C GLU A 247 102.36 -36.93 93.96
N GLU A 248 101.64 -36.05 94.67
CA GLU A 248 102.10 -35.44 95.93
C GLU A 248 102.07 -36.45 97.09
N LYS A 249 101.08 -37.36 97.11
CA LYS A 249 100.97 -38.46 98.07
C LYS A 249 102.07 -39.52 97.91
N ASP A 250 102.42 -39.86 96.67
CA ASP A 250 103.49 -40.85 96.41
C ASP A 250 104.89 -40.31 96.70
N LYS A 251 105.10 -38.98 96.61
CA LYS A 251 106.33 -38.31 97.07
C LYS A 251 106.46 -38.24 98.59
N LEU A 252 105.36 -38.35 99.34
CA LEU A 252 105.35 -38.28 100.81
C LEU A 252 105.62 -39.62 101.51
N ASN A 253 105.71 -40.74 100.77
CA ASN A 253 105.92 -42.07 101.33
C ASN A 253 107.38 -42.58 101.26
N TRP A 254 108.30 -41.74 100.78
CA TRP A 254 109.76 -41.96 100.87
C TRP A 254 110.38 -40.85 101.74
N MET A 255 111.25 -41.25 102.67
CA MET A 255 112.20 -40.38 103.40
C MET A 255 111.64 -39.47 104.50
N SER A 256 110.92 -40.07 105.44
CA SER A 256 111.10 -39.71 106.85
C SER A 256 112.53 -40.07 107.28
N GLY A 257 113.36 -39.08 107.63
CA GLY A 257 114.70 -39.31 108.16
C GLY A 257 115.58 -38.06 108.27
N GLN A 258 116.00 -37.73 109.50
CA GLN A 258 117.02 -36.72 109.89
C GLN A 258 116.62 -35.21 109.93
N HIS A 259 116.16 -34.78 111.11
CA HIS A 259 116.70 -33.67 111.93
C HIS A 259 117.16 -32.31 111.33
N GLY A 260 116.65 -31.21 111.93
CA GLY A 260 117.56 -30.22 112.60
C GLY A 260 117.70 -28.78 112.08
N LEU A 261 116.98 -27.84 112.74
CA LEU A 261 117.39 -26.47 113.13
C LEU A 261 117.75 -25.34 112.12
N LEU A 262 117.09 -24.18 112.34
CA LEU A 262 117.57 -22.77 112.29
C LEU A 262 117.97 -22.06 110.96
N SER A 263 117.02 -21.23 110.48
CA SER A 263 117.12 -19.74 110.45
C SER A 263 117.91 -18.94 109.35
N ARG A 264 117.11 -18.39 108.39
CA ARG A 264 116.97 -16.94 108.02
C ARG A 264 117.94 -16.27 107.01
N TYR A 265 117.36 -15.33 106.24
CA TYR A 265 117.89 -14.33 105.26
C TYR A 265 118.24 -14.83 103.83
N LEU A 266 118.06 -14.08 102.72
CA LEU A 266 117.03 -13.10 102.25
C LEU A 266 117.38 -12.68 100.79
N LYS A 267 116.38 -12.20 100.01
CA LYS A 267 116.53 -11.39 98.75
C LYS A 267 116.90 -12.24 97.51
N THR A 268 116.41 -12.06 96.28
CA THR A 268 115.63 -11.03 95.52
C THR A 268 114.97 -11.77 94.31
N THR A 269 113.91 -11.39 93.58
CA THR A 269 113.04 -10.19 93.46
C THR A 269 111.71 -10.60 92.77
N ALA A 270 110.60 -9.86 92.92
CA ALA A 270 109.45 -9.95 92.00
C ALA A 270 108.59 -8.66 91.97
N LEU A 271 108.46 -8.06 90.77
CA LEU A 271 107.34 -7.20 90.34
C LEU A 271 106.30 -8.12 89.62
N GLU A 272 105.01 -7.83 89.49
CA GLU A 272 104.13 -6.81 90.09
C GLU A 272 102.66 -7.29 90.02
N LYS A 273 101.84 -6.86 91.01
CA LYS A 273 100.40 -6.48 91.00
C LYS A 273 99.40 -7.19 90.04
N GLY A 274 98.15 -7.49 90.45
CA GLY A 274 97.44 -7.28 91.72
C GLY A 274 95.90 -7.35 91.52
N PRO A 275 95.11 -7.62 92.58
CA PRO A 275 93.96 -6.75 92.88
C PRO A 275 93.72 -6.56 94.40
N SER A 276 92.81 -5.66 94.80
CA SER A 276 92.52 -5.33 96.22
C SER A 276 91.06 -5.53 96.64
N ALA A 277 90.87 -6.19 97.78
CA ALA A 277 89.68 -6.09 98.65
C ALA A 277 89.59 -4.67 99.28
N GLY A 278 88.57 -4.23 100.03
CA GLY A 278 87.40 -4.86 100.66
C GLY A 278 87.26 -4.42 102.14
N PHE A 279 86.23 -4.93 102.83
CA PHE A 279 85.95 -4.86 104.29
C PHE A 279 85.23 -3.65 104.94
N PRO A 280 84.34 -3.92 105.92
CA PRO A 280 83.90 -3.02 107.00
C PRO A 280 84.67 -3.27 108.32
N GLY A 281 84.55 -2.41 109.33
CA GLY A 281 85.08 -2.68 110.69
C GLY A 281 84.88 -1.57 111.72
N THR A 282 84.45 -1.92 112.93
CA THR A 282 83.93 -1.02 113.99
C THR A 282 84.94 -0.78 115.14
N LEU A 283 84.72 0.29 115.94
CA LEU A 283 84.92 0.45 117.42
C LEU A 283 85.95 1.48 117.99
N LYS A 284 85.36 2.49 118.68
CA LYS A 284 85.69 3.11 120.01
C LYS A 284 87.12 3.59 120.37
N GLY A 285 87.21 4.81 120.94
CA GLY A 285 88.17 5.08 122.05
C GLY A 285 88.58 6.53 122.42
N VAL A 286 87.73 7.28 123.13
CA VAL A 286 88.06 8.14 124.32
C VAL A 286 89.09 9.33 124.23
N VAL A 287 88.57 10.58 124.29
CA VAL A 287 88.86 11.73 125.24
C VAL A 287 90.35 12.19 125.44
N ILE A 288 90.82 13.47 125.48
CA ILE A 288 90.37 14.84 125.90
C ILE A 288 90.95 15.88 124.88
N PHE A 289 90.46 17.12 124.62
CA PHE A 289 90.68 18.35 125.43
C PHE A 289 89.95 19.59 124.83
N LEU A 290 89.24 20.34 125.70
CA LEU A 290 88.70 21.74 125.67
C LEU A 290 88.62 22.53 124.33
N PHE A 291 87.60 23.35 124.02
CA PHE A 291 87.09 24.51 124.78
C PHE A 291 85.94 25.24 124.01
N ILE A 292 85.08 26.02 124.70
CA ILE A 292 84.07 27.01 124.19
C ILE A 292 82.92 26.51 123.26
N ARG A 293 81.65 26.52 123.72
CA ARG A 293 80.70 27.66 123.54
C ARG A 293 79.22 27.29 123.79
N GLU A 294 78.78 27.41 125.03
CA GLU A 294 77.38 27.23 125.41
C GLU A 294 76.57 28.54 125.20
N ARG A 295 76.17 28.85 123.95
CA ARG A 295 75.34 30.05 123.67
C ARG A 295 74.42 30.00 122.44
N GLU A 296 73.96 28.81 122.04
CA GLU A 296 73.02 28.65 120.91
C GLU A 296 71.73 27.84 121.22
N ARG A 297 71.48 27.47 122.49
CA ARG A 297 70.26 26.75 122.93
C ARG A 297 68.96 27.58 122.96
N GLU A 298 68.92 28.69 122.25
CA GLU A 298 67.78 29.64 122.23
C GLU A 298 67.26 29.96 120.82
N ARG A 299 67.90 29.46 119.75
CA ARG A 299 67.43 29.61 118.34
C ARG A 299 66.67 28.39 117.79
N GLU A 300 66.46 27.37 118.60
CA GLU A 300 65.82 26.10 118.18
C GLU A 300 64.29 26.12 118.35
N ARG A 301 63.76 26.81 119.38
CA ARG A 301 62.34 26.73 119.75
C ARG A 301 61.38 27.65 118.97
N GLU A 302 61.91 28.56 118.15
CA GLU A 302 61.09 29.38 117.23
C GLU A 302 60.76 28.60 115.95
N ARG A 303 61.76 27.87 115.40
CA ARG A 303 61.68 27.18 114.10
C ARG A 303 60.76 25.96 114.06
N ASP A 304 60.25 25.52 115.20
CA ASP A 304 59.39 24.34 115.30
C ASP A 304 57.90 24.70 115.39
N ARG A 305 57.54 25.96 115.71
CA ARG A 305 56.12 26.41 115.67
C ARG A 305 55.63 26.77 114.26
N GLU A 306 56.54 27.11 113.35
CA GLU A 306 56.20 27.47 111.97
C GLU A 306 55.92 26.24 111.08
N ARG A 307 56.38 25.03 111.46
CA ARG A 307 56.19 23.81 110.64
C ARG A 307 54.89 23.05 110.92
N GLU A 308 54.30 23.22 112.10
CA GLU A 308 53.03 22.56 112.45
C GLU A 308 51.85 23.24 111.73
N THR A 309 51.84 24.57 111.62
CA THR A 309 50.79 25.33 110.92
C THR A 309 50.83 25.18 109.39
N GLU A 310 52.02 25.05 108.78
CA GLU A 310 52.17 24.76 107.36
C GLU A 310 51.68 23.35 106.98
N THR A 311 51.84 22.36 107.87
CA THR A 311 51.43 20.98 107.57
C THR A 311 49.93 20.72 107.77
N GLU A 312 49.29 21.37 108.74
CA GLU A 312 47.82 21.35 108.88
C GLU A 312 47.13 22.07 107.70
N THR A 313 47.59 23.27 107.35
CA THR A 313 47.01 24.01 106.22
C THR A 313 47.25 23.34 104.87
N GLU A 314 48.40 22.67 104.65
CA GLU A 314 48.60 21.86 103.44
C GLU A 314 47.74 20.60 103.37
N THR A 315 47.42 19.98 104.51
CA THR A 315 46.61 18.76 104.55
C THR A 315 45.12 19.08 104.41
N GLU A 316 44.62 20.15 105.02
CA GLU A 316 43.29 20.69 104.72
C GLU A 316 43.16 21.11 103.26
N ASN A 317 44.14 21.84 102.71
CA ASN A 317 44.12 22.21 101.28
C ASN A 317 44.25 20.99 100.35
N ARG A 318 44.92 19.91 100.76
CA ARG A 318 44.91 18.64 100.00
C ARG A 318 43.56 17.93 100.11
N CYS A 319 42.94 17.92 101.27
CA CYS A 319 41.62 17.31 101.48
C CYS A 319 40.51 18.07 100.72
N ALA A 320 40.52 19.40 100.77
CA ALA A 320 39.59 20.26 100.00
C ALA A 320 39.79 20.09 98.48
N ARG A 321 41.03 19.99 97.99
CA ARG A 321 41.31 19.68 96.58
C ARG A 321 40.86 18.26 96.19
N ALA A 322 41.07 17.27 97.04
CA ALA A 322 40.60 15.90 96.81
C ALA A 322 39.07 15.81 96.80
N HIS A 323 38.38 16.49 97.72
CA HIS A 323 36.92 16.54 97.78
C HIS A 323 36.31 17.28 96.58
N SER A 324 36.93 18.40 96.16
CA SER A 324 36.57 19.11 94.92
C SER A 324 36.78 18.24 93.68
N CYS A 325 37.88 17.49 93.62
CA CYS A 325 38.16 16.55 92.54
C CYS A 325 37.17 15.36 92.51
N LEU A 326 36.77 14.83 93.68
CA LEU A 326 35.75 13.78 93.78
C LEU A 326 34.36 14.28 93.34
N LEU A 327 33.96 15.48 93.73
CA LEU A 327 32.72 16.11 93.26
C LEU A 327 32.76 16.33 91.73
N SER A 328 33.87 16.82 91.20
CA SER A 328 34.08 16.98 89.76
C SER A 328 34.02 15.65 89.01
N PHE A 329 34.64 14.58 89.55
CA PHE A 329 34.60 13.24 88.98
C PHE A 329 33.19 12.63 89.03
N GLN A 330 32.45 12.85 90.12
CA GLN A 330 31.07 12.38 90.26
C GLN A 330 30.12 13.10 89.29
N MET A 331 30.27 14.41 89.10
CA MET A 331 29.54 15.16 88.06
C MET A 331 29.95 14.72 86.64
N ALA A 332 31.24 14.50 86.38
CA ALA A 332 31.73 14.02 85.09
C ALA A 332 31.14 12.64 84.76
N SER A 333 31.16 11.70 85.72
CA SER A 333 30.58 10.36 85.56
C SER A 333 29.06 10.39 85.33
N GLN A 334 28.33 11.30 85.99
CA GLN A 334 26.90 11.51 85.73
C GLN A 334 26.63 12.09 84.32
N LEU A 335 27.46 13.03 83.87
CA LEU A 335 27.36 13.58 82.51
C LEU A 335 27.75 12.54 81.45
N GLU A 336 28.80 11.75 81.67
CA GLU A 336 29.18 10.63 80.79
C GLU A 336 28.09 9.57 80.70
N ALA A 337 27.41 9.25 81.81
CA ALA A 337 26.27 8.35 81.82
C ALA A 337 25.09 8.90 81.00
N HIS A 338 24.72 10.18 81.19
CA HIS A 338 23.66 10.81 80.39
C HIS A 338 24.04 10.99 78.91
N ILE A 339 25.31 11.29 78.60
CA ILE A 339 25.80 11.32 77.22
C ILE A 339 25.69 9.92 76.59
N SER A 340 26.06 8.87 77.31
CA SER A 340 25.93 7.48 76.84
C SER A 340 24.49 7.09 76.58
N GLU A 341 23.57 7.45 77.50
CA GLU A 341 22.13 7.22 77.35
C GLU A 341 21.53 7.99 76.16
N LEU A 342 21.90 9.27 75.98
CA LEU A 342 21.46 10.07 74.83
C LEU A 342 22.04 9.55 73.50
N VAL A 343 23.27 9.06 73.48
CA VAL A 343 23.89 8.42 72.31
C VAL A 343 23.17 7.10 71.97
N GLU A 344 22.80 6.30 72.97
CA GLU A 344 22.03 5.06 72.76
C GLU A 344 20.61 5.35 72.24
N GLN A 345 19.94 6.37 72.78
CA GLN A 345 18.63 6.83 72.30
C GLN A 345 18.71 7.36 70.86
N LEU A 346 19.71 8.20 70.54
CA LEU A 346 19.92 8.72 69.19
C LEU A 346 20.27 7.61 68.19
N GLY A 347 21.03 6.59 68.62
CA GLY A 347 21.30 5.39 67.82
C GLY A 347 20.03 4.61 67.50
N LYS A 348 19.15 4.39 68.48
CA LYS A 348 17.85 3.72 68.28
C LYS A 348 16.94 4.51 67.33
N GLU A 349 16.83 5.82 67.52
CA GLU A 349 16.07 6.70 66.60
C GLU A 349 16.64 6.68 65.17
N SER A 350 17.97 6.73 65.03
CA SER A 350 18.63 6.62 63.72
C SER A 350 18.34 5.28 63.04
N GLU A 351 18.37 4.15 63.77
CA GLU A 351 17.96 2.85 63.24
C GLU A 351 16.48 2.79 62.84
N PHE A 352 15.59 3.38 63.63
CA PHE A 352 14.16 3.46 63.27
C PHE A 352 13.95 4.30 62.01
N HIS A 353 14.65 5.43 61.89
CA HIS A 353 14.61 6.29 60.71
C HIS A 353 15.14 5.57 59.46
N GLN A 354 16.27 4.85 59.58
CA GLN A 354 16.83 4.03 58.49
C GLN A 354 15.85 2.93 58.02
N LYS A 355 15.20 2.23 58.98
CA LYS A 355 14.18 1.21 58.69
C LYS A 355 12.90 1.81 58.08
N ALA A 356 12.55 3.05 58.43
CA ALA A 356 11.43 3.77 57.83
C ALA A 356 11.75 4.21 56.38
N LEU A 357 12.95 4.77 56.15
CA LEU A 357 13.47 5.11 54.82
C LEU A 357 13.51 3.91 53.88
N GLN A 358 14.02 2.77 54.35
CA GLN A 358 14.07 1.55 53.54
C GLN A 358 12.66 1.08 53.13
N ARG A 359 11.68 1.11 54.04
CA ARG A 359 10.28 0.78 53.72
C ARG A 359 9.62 1.79 52.79
N ALA A 360 9.94 3.08 52.92
CA ALA A 360 9.46 4.11 52.01
C ALA A 360 9.99 3.86 50.59
N HIS A 361 11.28 3.61 50.44
CA HIS A 361 11.89 3.29 49.15
C HIS A 361 11.35 1.98 48.54
N GLU A 362 11.13 0.94 49.35
CA GLU A 362 10.45 -0.28 48.90
C GLU A 362 8.99 -0.04 48.46
N ALA A 363 8.31 0.97 49.00
CA ALA A 363 6.97 1.36 48.59
C ALA A 363 6.97 2.21 47.32
N GLU A 364 7.95 3.13 47.18
CA GLU A 364 8.19 3.92 45.96
C GLU A 364 8.47 3.01 44.75
N ASN A 365 9.39 2.05 44.88
CA ASN A 365 9.72 1.09 43.81
C ASN A 365 8.50 0.24 43.39
N LYS A 366 7.63 -0.12 44.33
CA LYS A 366 6.36 -0.82 44.05
C LYS A 366 5.36 0.10 43.33
N LEU A 367 5.27 1.37 43.74
CA LEU A 367 4.41 2.37 43.12
C LEU A 367 4.86 2.65 41.68
N GLU A 368 6.15 2.81 41.43
CA GLU A 368 6.72 2.98 40.08
C GLU A 368 6.42 1.76 39.19
N THR A 369 6.56 0.54 39.72
CA THR A 369 6.20 -0.70 39.01
C THR A 369 4.71 -0.73 38.63
N LEU A 370 3.82 -0.40 39.57
CA LEU A 370 2.38 -0.33 39.34
C LEU A 370 2.00 0.79 38.36
N GLN A 371 2.67 1.94 38.43
CA GLN A 371 2.50 3.06 37.50
C GLN A 371 2.87 2.64 36.07
N GLY A 372 3.99 1.91 35.91
CA GLY A 372 4.39 1.34 34.61
C GLY A 372 3.36 0.36 34.04
N GLN A 373 2.81 -0.52 34.89
CA GLN A 373 1.73 -1.45 34.49
C GLN A 373 0.44 -0.73 34.11
N LEU A 374 0.04 0.30 34.87
CA LEU A 374 -1.14 1.11 34.57
C LEU A 374 -0.98 1.82 33.22
N ASN A 375 0.13 2.54 33.03
CA ASN A 375 0.43 3.26 31.79
C ASN A 375 0.44 2.31 30.56
N HIS A 376 0.93 1.08 30.73
CA HIS A 376 0.92 0.06 29.67
C HIS A 376 -0.50 -0.37 29.30
N LEU A 377 -1.34 -0.70 30.30
CA LEU A 377 -2.74 -1.10 30.09
C LEU A 377 -3.60 0.05 29.53
N GLU A 378 -3.36 1.29 29.95
CA GLU A 378 -3.97 2.48 29.36
C GLU A 378 -3.58 2.65 27.88
N GLY A 379 -2.31 2.42 27.55
CA GLY A 379 -1.82 2.41 26.16
C GLY A 379 -2.48 1.31 25.31
N GLU A 380 -2.61 0.09 25.84
CA GLU A 380 -3.33 -1.00 25.18
C GLU A 380 -4.81 -0.64 24.95
N LEU A 381 -5.51 -0.11 25.97
CA LEU A 381 -6.91 0.29 25.87
C LEU A 381 -7.12 1.34 24.78
N VAL A 382 -6.29 2.39 24.76
CA VAL A 382 -6.32 3.45 23.73
C VAL A 382 -6.04 2.89 22.34
N SER A 383 -5.07 1.97 22.20
CA SER A 383 -4.82 1.31 20.91
C SER A 383 -6.04 0.47 20.46
N GLY A 384 -6.73 -0.17 21.40
CA GLY A 384 -7.95 -0.92 21.17
C GLY A 384 -9.13 -0.04 20.75
N ASP A 385 -9.28 1.16 21.32
CA ASP A 385 -10.29 2.14 20.88
C ASP A 385 -10.02 2.61 19.44
N VAL A 386 -8.77 2.96 19.12
CA VAL A 386 -8.39 3.35 17.75
C VAL A 386 -8.67 2.22 16.74
N LEU A 387 -8.39 0.97 17.09
CA LEU A 387 -8.73 -0.19 16.25
C LEU A 387 -10.25 -0.37 16.09
N ARG A 388 -11.04 -0.20 17.16
CA ARG A 388 -12.52 -0.24 17.10
C ARG A 388 -13.08 0.85 16.21
N ASP A 389 -12.60 2.08 16.32
CA ASP A 389 -13.04 3.21 15.51
C ASP A 389 -12.68 3.03 14.04
N ASN A 390 -11.47 2.52 13.74
CA ASN A 390 -11.08 2.17 12.38
C ASN A 390 -12.01 1.09 11.78
N LEU A 391 -12.25 -0.01 12.50
CA LEU A 391 -13.17 -1.08 12.07
C LEU A 391 -14.61 -0.57 11.88
N ASN A 392 -15.09 0.31 12.78
CA ASN A 392 -16.41 0.92 12.64
C ASN A 392 -16.47 1.86 11.43
N SER A 393 -15.40 2.63 11.15
CA SER A 393 -15.31 3.47 9.97
C SER A 393 -15.36 2.66 8.66
N GLU A 394 -14.68 1.51 8.61
CA GLU A 394 -14.76 0.57 7.49
C GLU A 394 -16.16 -0.03 7.37
N LYS A 395 -16.76 -0.51 8.46
CA LYS A 395 -18.15 -0.99 8.48
C LYS A 395 -19.12 0.04 7.88
N GLN A 396 -18.96 1.33 8.19
CA GLN A 396 -19.77 2.40 7.62
C GLN A 396 -19.50 2.65 6.13
N LYS A 397 -18.29 2.41 5.62
CA LYS A 397 -17.98 2.44 4.17
C LYS A 397 -18.66 1.26 3.46
N TYR A 398 -18.56 0.05 4.01
CA TYR A 398 -19.20 -1.15 3.48
C TYR A 398 -20.73 -1.05 3.45
N LEU A 399 -21.36 -0.52 4.52
CA LEU A 399 -22.80 -0.24 4.55
C LEU A 399 -23.22 0.69 3.41
N LYS A 400 -22.57 1.85 3.26
CA LYS A 400 -22.86 2.81 2.18
C LYS A 400 -22.66 2.23 0.78
N PHE A 401 -21.75 1.28 0.63
CA PHE A 401 -21.57 0.54 -0.63
C PHE A 401 -22.74 -0.42 -0.89
N LEU A 402 -23.16 -1.19 0.12
CA LEU A 402 -24.31 -2.11 0.02
C LEU A 402 -25.63 -1.38 -0.20
N ASP A 403 -25.83 -0.20 0.40
CA ASP A 403 -26.98 0.66 0.15
C ASP A 403 -27.05 1.09 -1.33
N ARG A 404 -25.93 1.59 -1.86
CA ARG A 404 -25.81 1.98 -3.28
C ARG A 404 -26.03 0.79 -4.23
N LEU A 405 -25.51 -0.38 -3.89
CA LEU A 405 -25.70 -1.60 -4.67
C LEU A 405 -27.17 -2.05 -4.67
N SER A 406 -27.81 -1.97 -3.51
CA SER A 406 -29.23 -2.30 -3.33
C SER A 406 -30.13 -1.32 -4.08
N GLU A 407 -29.79 -0.03 -4.11
CA GLU A 407 -30.49 0.97 -4.92
C GLU A 407 -30.44 0.61 -6.41
N LYS A 408 -29.25 0.30 -6.93
CA LYS A 408 -29.07 -0.10 -8.34
C LYS A 408 -29.79 -1.41 -8.68
N MET A 409 -29.86 -2.36 -7.75
CA MET A 409 -30.57 -3.63 -7.91
C MET A 409 -32.09 -3.57 -7.63
N LYS A 410 -32.57 -2.42 -7.12
CA LYS A 410 -33.94 -2.15 -6.66
C LYS A 410 -34.38 -3.05 -5.50
N LEU A 411 -33.49 -3.23 -4.51
CA LEU A 411 -33.69 -4.04 -3.32
C LEU A 411 -34.10 -3.25 -2.06
N ASN A 412 -34.11 -1.91 -2.12
CA ASN A 412 -34.27 -1.00 -0.96
C ASN A 412 -35.36 -1.39 0.05
N GLN A 413 -36.50 -1.91 -0.39
CA GLN A 413 -37.58 -2.36 0.53
C GLN A 413 -37.19 -3.62 1.32
N MET A 414 -36.64 -4.64 0.64
CA MET A 414 -36.17 -5.87 1.30
C MET A 414 -34.90 -5.61 2.13
N ALA A 415 -34.03 -4.72 1.66
CA ALA A 415 -32.84 -4.24 2.37
C ALA A 415 -33.20 -3.57 3.72
N ALA A 416 -34.26 -2.76 3.76
CA ALA A 416 -34.70 -2.07 4.98
C ALA A 416 -35.37 -3.00 6.01
N GLU A 417 -35.91 -4.14 5.58
CA GLU A 417 -36.63 -5.10 6.42
C GLU A 417 -35.73 -6.22 6.97
N LEU A 418 -34.53 -6.40 6.42
CA LEU A 418 -33.62 -7.51 6.71
C LEU A 418 -32.29 -7.02 7.30
N GLY A 419 -31.81 -7.73 8.33
CA GLY A 419 -30.56 -7.39 9.01
C GLY A 419 -29.34 -7.49 8.08
N PHE A 420 -28.28 -6.74 8.42
CA PHE A 420 -27.02 -6.67 7.66
C PHE A 420 -26.49 -8.04 7.21
N ASP A 421 -26.59 -9.04 8.08
CA ASP A 421 -26.06 -10.40 7.83
C ASP A 421 -26.72 -11.09 6.63
N MET A 422 -28.00 -10.79 6.36
CA MET A 422 -28.75 -11.34 5.21
C MET A 422 -28.68 -10.43 3.97
N HIS A 423 -28.16 -9.22 4.10
CA HIS A 423 -28.16 -8.21 3.06
C HIS A 423 -27.32 -8.64 1.84
N LEU A 424 -26.25 -9.39 2.08
CA LEU A 424 -25.40 -9.98 1.04
C LEU A 424 -26.12 -11.12 0.29
N ASP A 425 -26.86 -11.99 0.99
CA ASP A 425 -27.58 -13.12 0.40
C ASP A 425 -28.70 -12.65 -0.55
N ILE A 426 -29.41 -11.56 -0.20
CA ILE A 426 -30.42 -10.95 -1.07
C ILE A 426 -29.76 -10.39 -2.34
N VAL A 427 -28.63 -9.71 -2.21
CA VAL A 427 -27.84 -9.18 -3.34
C VAL A 427 -27.36 -10.31 -4.25
N LEU A 428 -26.88 -11.42 -3.69
CA LEU A 428 -26.46 -12.61 -4.45
C LEU A 428 -27.65 -13.24 -5.19
N ALA A 429 -28.74 -13.54 -4.48
CA ALA A 429 -29.95 -14.13 -5.08
C ALA A 429 -30.55 -13.24 -6.19
N ARG A 430 -30.51 -11.91 -6.00
CA ARG A 430 -30.93 -10.93 -7.01
C ARG A 430 -30.00 -10.90 -8.21
N THR A 431 -28.69 -11.02 -8.00
CA THR A 431 -27.70 -11.09 -9.08
C THR A 431 -27.91 -12.33 -9.92
N GLU A 432 -28.08 -13.50 -9.30
CA GLU A 432 -28.42 -14.73 -10.01
C GLU A 432 -29.73 -14.61 -10.81
N GLN A 433 -30.76 -14.00 -10.23
CA GLN A 433 -32.03 -13.76 -10.92
C GLN A 433 -31.83 -12.89 -12.17
N LEU A 434 -31.07 -11.79 -12.08
CA LEU A 434 -30.80 -10.90 -13.21
C LEU A 434 -30.00 -11.62 -14.31
N VAL A 435 -28.96 -12.38 -13.94
CA VAL A 435 -28.17 -13.18 -14.90
C VAL A 435 -29.03 -14.22 -15.63
N ARG A 436 -29.95 -14.89 -14.93
CA ARG A 436 -30.91 -15.83 -15.55
C ARG A 436 -31.87 -15.14 -16.52
N LEU A 437 -32.38 -13.96 -16.16
CA LEU A 437 -33.26 -13.16 -17.02
C LEU A 437 -32.55 -12.66 -18.29
N GLU A 438 -31.32 -12.16 -18.15
CA GLU A 438 -30.50 -11.71 -19.28
C GLU A 438 -30.14 -12.88 -20.21
N SER A 439 -29.75 -14.03 -19.64
CA SER A 439 -29.47 -15.25 -20.40
C SER A 439 -30.67 -15.69 -21.26
N ASN A 440 -31.88 -15.66 -20.69
CA ASN A 440 -33.10 -16.00 -21.42
C ASN A 440 -33.38 -14.99 -22.55
N ALA A 441 -33.27 -13.69 -22.29
CA ALA A 441 -33.46 -12.65 -23.30
C ALA A 441 -32.44 -12.77 -24.46
N VAL A 442 -31.19 -13.14 -24.16
CA VAL A 442 -30.16 -13.42 -25.18
C VAL A 442 -30.52 -14.64 -26.03
N LEU A 443 -31.05 -15.72 -25.44
CA LEU A 443 -31.50 -16.91 -26.17
C LEU A 443 -32.72 -16.63 -27.07
N GLU A 444 -33.68 -15.83 -26.59
CA GLU A 444 -34.82 -15.37 -27.39
C GLU A 444 -34.36 -14.50 -28.57
N ASN A 445 -33.50 -13.51 -28.32
CA ASN A 445 -32.92 -12.65 -29.36
C ASN A 445 -32.13 -13.46 -30.40
N LYS A 446 -31.34 -14.45 -29.98
CA LYS A 446 -30.63 -15.38 -30.88
C LYS A 446 -31.61 -16.17 -31.76
N THR A 447 -32.73 -16.61 -31.19
CA THR A 447 -33.79 -17.32 -31.93
C THR A 447 -34.48 -16.41 -32.94
N ILE A 448 -34.82 -15.17 -32.56
CA ILE A 448 -35.40 -14.15 -33.45
C ILE A 448 -34.42 -13.82 -34.58
N ALA A 449 -33.15 -13.59 -34.28
CA ALA A 449 -32.11 -13.30 -35.27
C ALA A 449 -31.97 -14.44 -36.29
N HIS A 450 -31.96 -15.71 -35.85
CA HIS A 450 -31.89 -16.85 -36.76
C HIS A 450 -33.18 -17.01 -37.60
N ASN A 451 -34.35 -16.66 -37.06
CA ASN A 451 -35.60 -16.62 -37.82
C ASN A 451 -35.59 -15.52 -38.90
N LEU A 452 -35.06 -14.33 -38.58
CA LEU A 452 -34.90 -13.24 -39.54
C LEU A 452 -33.86 -13.58 -40.61
N GLN A 453 -32.74 -14.20 -40.25
CA GLN A 453 -31.72 -14.68 -41.18
C GLN A 453 -32.29 -15.69 -42.20
N ARG A 454 -33.12 -16.64 -41.74
CA ARG A 454 -33.83 -17.56 -42.64
C ARG A 454 -34.81 -16.85 -43.57
N LYS A 455 -35.62 -15.91 -43.06
CA LYS A 455 -36.51 -15.08 -43.89
C LYS A 455 -35.74 -14.30 -44.96
N LEU A 456 -34.64 -13.63 -44.57
CA LEU A 456 -33.78 -12.87 -45.48
C LEU A 456 -33.19 -13.76 -46.58
N LYS A 457 -32.70 -14.95 -46.25
CA LYS A 457 -32.22 -15.93 -47.25
C LYS A 457 -33.31 -16.26 -48.27
N THR A 458 -34.52 -16.61 -47.82
CA THR A 458 -35.64 -16.93 -48.74
C THR A 458 -36.10 -15.73 -49.58
N GLN A 459 -35.99 -14.50 -49.07
CA GLN A 459 -36.29 -13.30 -49.85
C GLN A 459 -35.21 -13.01 -50.90
N LYS A 460 -33.93 -13.24 -50.58
CA LYS A 460 -32.81 -13.12 -51.50
C LYS A 460 -32.95 -14.10 -52.67
N GLU A 461 -33.18 -15.39 -52.37
CA GLU A 461 -33.43 -16.42 -53.40
C GLU A 461 -34.63 -16.07 -54.29
N ARG A 462 -35.71 -15.50 -53.73
CA ARG A 462 -36.86 -15.02 -54.52
C ARG A 462 -36.54 -13.82 -55.41
N LEU A 463 -35.64 -12.93 -54.97
CA LEU A 463 -35.19 -11.79 -55.76
C LEU A 463 -34.31 -12.25 -56.93
N GLU A 464 -33.32 -13.11 -56.67
CA GLU A 464 -32.43 -13.70 -57.69
C GLU A 464 -33.24 -14.43 -58.77
N ASN A 465 -34.25 -15.22 -58.39
CA ASN A 465 -35.16 -15.88 -59.34
C ASN A 465 -35.95 -14.87 -60.21
N LYS A 466 -36.40 -13.75 -59.63
CA LYS A 466 -37.08 -12.69 -60.40
C LYS A 466 -36.12 -11.95 -61.33
N GLU A 467 -34.89 -11.72 -60.90
CA GLU A 467 -33.85 -11.08 -61.71
C GLU A 467 -33.47 -11.94 -62.93
N LEU A 468 -33.29 -13.25 -62.73
CA LEU A 468 -33.12 -14.22 -63.82
C LEU A 468 -34.29 -14.17 -64.82
N HIS A 469 -35.54 -14.13 -64.34
CA HIS A 469 -36.71 -14.01 -65.22
C HIS A 469 -36.73 -12.67 -65.97
N MET A 470 -36.41 -11.55 -65.32
CA MET A 470 -36.32 -10.24 -65.96
C MET A 470 -35.21 -10.19 -67.02
N ASN A 471 -34.07 -10.86 -66.79
CA ASN A 471 -33.00 -10.94 -67.77
C ASN A 471 -33.39 -11.79 -68.99
N LEU A 472 -34.10 -12.92 -68.79
CA LEU A 472 -34.67 -13.71 -69.89
C LEU A 472 -35.70 -12.91 -70.70
N LEU A 473 -36.57 -12.13 -70.04
CA LEU A 473 -37.52 -11.25 -70.72
C LEU A 473 -36.81 -10.15 -71.52
N ARG A 474 -35.79 -9.50 -70.96
CA ARG A 474 -34.96 -8.51 -71.66
C ARG A 474 -34.29 -9.12 -72.90
N GLN A 475 -33.72 -10.32 -72.78
CA GLN A 475 -33.14 -11.06 -73.90
C GLN A 475 -34.19 -11.38 -74.98
N LYS A 476 -35.41 -11.80 -74.59
CA LYS A 476 -36.46 -12.09 -75.57
C LYS A 476 -37.00 -10.82 -76.25
N ILE A 477 -37.06 -9.69 -75.55
CA ILE A 477 -37.39 -8.38 -76.14
C ILE A 477 -36.33 -7.97 -77.17
N ALA A 478 -35.04 -8.11 -76.86
CA ALA A 478 -33.96 -7.83 -77.80
C ALA A 478 -34.06 -8.70 -79.08
N GLN A 479 -34.24 -10.02 -78.93
CA GLN A 479 -34.48 -10.94 -80.06
C GLN A 479 -35.68 -10.51 -80.92
N LEU A 480 -36.81 -10.14 -80.30
CA LEU A 480 -38.00 -9.70 -81.04
C LEU A 480 -37.80 -8.35 -81.73
N GLN A 481 -36.93 -7.47 -81.20
CA GLN A 481 -36.54 -6.22 -81.85
C GLN A 481 -35.63 -6.48 -83.05
N GLU A 482 -34.65 -7.37 -82.93
CA GLU A 482 -33.79 -7.82 -84.05
C GLU A 482 -34.62 -8.50 -85.15
N GLU A 483 -35.50 -9.45 -84.80
CA GLU A 483 -36.44 -10.07 -85.75
C GLU A 483 -37.31 -9.03 -86.46
N LYS A 484 -37.80 -8.01 -85.73
CA LYS A 484 -38.60 -6.93 -86.32
C LYS A 484 -37.77 -6.09 -87.30
N GLN A 485 -36.54 -5.73 -86.93
CA GLN A 485 -35.63 -4.97 -87.80
C GLN A 485 -35.30 -5.73 -89.08
N ALA A 486 -34.98 -7.02 -88.97
CA ALA A 486 -34.75 -7.90 -90.12
C ALA A 486 -35.98 -8.00 -91.04
N ARG A 487 -37.19 -8.18 -90.47
CA ARG A 487 -38.45 -8.17 -91.26
C ARG A 487 -38.69 -6.83 -91.95
N THR A 488 -38.39 -5.70 -91.32
CA THR A 488 -38.51 -4.38 -91.98
C THR A 488 -37.49 -4.19 -93.11
N ALA A 489 -36.26 -4.69 -92.96
CA ALA A 489 -35.26 -4.64 -94.04
C ALA A 489 -35.70 -5.47 -95.26
N VAL A 490 -36.16 -6.72 -95.05
CA VAL A 490 -36.68 -7.59 -96.12
C VAL A 490 -37.92 -6.99 -96.81
N ALA A 491 -38.76 -6.24 -96.07
CA ALA A 491 -39.89 -5.53 -96.67
C ALA A 491 -39.42 -4.40 -97.60
N VAL A 492 -38.41 -3.62 -97.21
CA VAL A 492 -37.81 -2.57 -98.04
C VAL A 492 -37.16 -3.16 -99.30
N GLU A 493 -36.35 -4.21 -99.17
CA GLU A 493 -35.74 -4.93 -100.30
C GLU A 493 -36.80 -5.46 -101.28
N ARG A 494 -37.92 -5.99 -100.75
CA ARG A 494 -39.06 -6.44 -101.57
C ARG A 494 -39.71 -5.29 -102.33
N ASP A 495 -39.94 -4.14 -101.68
CA ASP A 495 -40.57 -2.99 -102.32
C ASP A 495 -39.65 -2.36 -103.39
N GLU A 496 -38.33 -2.35 -103.17
CA GLU A 496 -37.33 -1.99 -104.17
C GLU A 496 -37.31 -2.97 -105.35
N ALA A 497 -37.36 -4.29 -105.08
CA ALA A 497 -37.48 -5.31 -106.12
C ALA A 497 -38.79 -5.15 -106.92
N GLN A 498 -39.92 -4.87 -106.28
CA GLN A 498 -41.17 -4.56 -106.98
C GLN A 498 -41.08 -3.27 -107.81
N ALA A 499 -40.39 -2.24 -107.32
CA ALA A 499 -40.16 -1.02 -108.06
C ALA A 499 -39.26 -1.23 -109.29
N THR A 500 -38.27 -2.14 -109.23
CA THR A 500 -37.47 -2.51 -110.40
C THR A 500 -38.25 -3.38 -111.38
N ILE A 501 -39.05 -4.34 -110.92
CA ILE A 501 -39.97 -5.12 -111.77
C ILE A 501 -40.91 -4.19 -112.54
N ARG A 502 -41.60 -3.25 -111.87
CA ARG A 502 -42.46 -2.25 -112.53
C ARG A 502 -41.74 -1.36 -113.55
N LYS A 503 -40.45 -1.07 -113.35
CA LYS A 503 -39.61 -0.36 -114.33
C LYS A 503 -39.28 -1.24 -115.54
N LEU A 504 -39.05 -2.53 -115.34
CA LEU A 504 -38.80 -3.51 -116.40
C LEU A 504 -40.08 -3.81 -117.20
N GLU A 505 -41.23 -4.01 -116.55
CA GLU A 505 -42.54 -4.14 -117.20
C GLU A 505 -42.82 -2.96 -118.13
N LYS A 506 -42.65 -1.72 -117.65
CA LYS A 506 -42.79 -0.49 -118.46
C LYS A 506 -41.74 -0.35 -119.58
N LYS A 507 -40.63 -1.10 -119.55
CA LYS A 507 -39.69 -1.20 -120.69
C LYS A 507 -40.16 -2.27 -121.67
N VAL A 508 -40.62 -3.42 -121.18
CA VAL A 508 -41.19 -4.50 -122.00
C VAL A 508 -42.41 -4.01 -122.78
N GLU A 509 -43.34 -3.28 -122.16
CA GLU A 509 -44.48 -2.65 -122.84
C GLU A 509 -44.05 -1.68 -123.95
N ARG A 510 -42.99 -0.89 -123.73
CA ARG A 510 -42.45 0.03 -124.75
C ARG A 510 -41.85 -0.75 -125.92
N LEU A 511 -40.99 -1.73 -125.64
CA LEU A 511 -40.40 -2.60 -126.67
C LEU A 511 -41.47 -3.40 -127.42
N GLN A 512 -42.56 -3.82 -126.76
CA GLN A 512 -43.71 -4.46 -127.40
C GLN A 512 -44.46 -3.50 -128.33
N LYS A 513 -44.66 -2.23 -127.95
CA LYS A 513 -45.27 -1.21 -128.82
C LYS A 513 -44.38 -0.86 -130.01
N GLU A 514 -43.08 -0.71 -129.79
CA GLU A 514 -42.09 -0.48 -130.85
C GLU A 514 -42.02 -1.66 -131.83
N LEU A 515 -42.05 -2.90 -131.32
CA LEU A 515 -42.16 -4.11 -132.14
C LEU A 515 -43.50 -4.19 -132.88
N GLY A 516 -44.61 -3.75 -132.27
CA GLY A 516 -45.92 -3.62 -132.89
C GLY A 516 -45.88 -2.67 -134.09
N ALA A 517 -45.50 -1.40 -133.86
CA ALA A 517 -45.35 -0.41 -134.91
C ALA A 517 -44.37 -0.85 -136.02
N SER A 518 -43.30 -1.56 -135.66
CA SER A 518 -42.37 -2.15 -136.64
C SER A 518 -43.04 -3.25 -137.47
N ARG A 519 -43.90 -4.09 -136.88
CA ARG A 519 -44.70 -5.10 -137.61
C ARG A 519 -45.75 -4.45 -138.49
N ASP A 520 -46.45 -3.44 -137.99
CA ASP A 520 -47.48 -2.70 -138.73
C ASP A 520 -46.87 -2.03 -139.97
N SER A 521 -45.73 -1.35 -139.81
CA SER A 521 -44.92 -0.83 -140.91
C SER A 521 -44.44 -1.93 -141.85
N ASN A 522 -44.04 -3.11 -141.36
CA ASN A 522 -43.66 -4.25 -142.19
C ASN A 522 -44.85 -4.80 -142.99
N THR A 523 -46.06 -4.81 -142.41
CA THR A 523 -47.29 -5.22 -143.12
C THR A 523 -47.74 -4.17 -144.13
N GLU A 524 -47.58 -2.88 -143.83
CA GLU A 524 -47.84 -1.78 -144.77
C GLU A 524 -46.85 -1.81 -145.94
N LEU A 525 -45.56 -2.06 -145.68
CA LEU A 525 -44.55 -2.26 -146.72
C LEU A 525 -44.82 -3.52 -147.55
N LYS A 526 -45.30 -4.62 -146.94
CA LYS A 526 -45.73 -5.82 -147.67
C LYS A 526 -46.99 -5.58 -148.51
N ALA A 527 -47.95 -4.80 -148.03
CA ALA A 527 -49.12 -4.40 -148.79
C ALA A 527 -48.71 -3.54 -149.99
N LYS A 528 -47.88 -2.50 -149.78
CA LYS A 528 -47.29 -1.69 -150.85
C LYS A 528 -46.45 -2.53 -151.84
N LEU A 529 -45.81 -3.61 -151.38
CA LEU A 529 -45.09 -4.55 -152.24
C LEU A 529 -46.05 -5.40 -153.08
N ALA A 530 -47.20 -5.79 -152.52
CA ALA A 530 -48.26 -6.50 -153.24
C ALA A 530 -48.92 -5.57 -154.29
N ASP A 531 -49.32 -4.36 -153.90
CA ASP A 531 -49.85 -3.33 -154.81
C ASP A 531 -48.86 -3.02 -155.96
N ALA A 532 -47.55 -2.97 -155.65
CA ALA A 532 -46.50 -2.79 -156.65
C ALA A 532 -46.24 -4.04 -157.52
N SER A 533 -46.65 -5.23 -157.06
CA SER A 533 -46.62 -6.47 -157.86
C SER A 533 -47.82 -6.64 -158.77
N GLU A 534 -48.95 -6.00 -158.46
CA GLU A 534 -50.14 -5.93 -159.33
C GLU A 534 -50.03 -4.85 -160.44
N LEU A 535 -48.96 -4.05 -160.40
CA LEU A 535 -48.59 -3.06 -161.43
C LEU A 535 -47.51 -3.58 -162.41
N LYS A 536 -47.45 -4.89 -162.63
CA LYS A 536 -46.60 -5.58 -163.61
C LYS A 536 -47.37 -6.64 -164.40
#